data_AF-A0A812UHI9-F1
#
_entry.id   AF-A0A812UHI9-F1
#
_cell.length_a   1.000
_cell.length_b   1.000
_cell.length_c   1.000
_cell.angle_alpha   90.00
_cell.angle_beta   90.00
_cell.angle_gamma   90.00
#
_symmetry.space_group_name_H-M   'P 1'
#
loop_
_entity.id
_entity.type
_entity.pdbx_description
1 polymer ?
#
loop_
_entity_poly.entity_id
_entity_poly.type
_entity_poly.pdbx_seq_one_letter_code
_entity_poly.pdbx_strand_id
1 'polypeptide(L)'
;MASNTDRSCNGCGRLRVGRLPLSSSRSPEGALEHLLEASLHQEANPQKFLDALELLSVVQQVDFADRSYRQVFTENYRVLFQKSRHLYRLELWEACQDNFESVAVNGRIYVIDGNTRLKAAHVRRCHQSLLTKLAGDWRPSGSQQLLDQLSPLLSRFDQAWTDFEGSYVAELMRIEVEARRPMERAVKLERQLQFFDAVSGPSRPKTRRSPAASEEDQAQPPSPGRVRRLSLASSDSVSAESAVSYCWDPPSTAEELPAARSAPGSDPGSVTSSEHGGEAIAMARAIRDQSEEARGILTALCREVSHMNSCANLHGHGRDDMTEEVLVAASSLLLRNGGSGAEAAVRRFLAAQVLSSFAEVRSYLASISNFVMEVDPQLACNTQLVKALSSWEE
;
A
#
# COMPACT_ATOMS: atom_id res chain seq x y z
N MET A 1 -56.75 20.61 -3.67
CA MET A 1 -55.76 20.26 -4.70
C MET A 1 -54.47 19.94 -3.98
N ALA A 2 -54.14 18.65 -3.95
CA ALA A 2 -52.94 18.10 -3.35
C ALA A 2 -51.75 18.26 -4.32
N SER A 3 -50.55 18.44 -3.78
CA SER A 3 -49.33 18.03 -4.47
C SER A 3 -48.29 17.61 -3.42
N ASN A 4 -48.30 16.30 -3.18
CA ASN A 4 -47.20 15.51 -2.64
C ASN A 4 -45.92 15.76 -3.44
N THR A 5 -44.80 15.91 -2.75
CA THR A 5 -43.50 15.53 -3.28
C THR A 5 -42.80 14.65 -2.27
N ASP A 6 -43.08 13.35 -2.39
CA ASP A 6 -42.27 12.24 -1.89
C ASP A 6 -40.84 12.39 -2.43
N ARG A 7 -39.86 12.61 -1.54
CA ARG A 7 -38.46 12.29 -1.82
C ARG A 7 -38.16 10.93 -1.21
N SER A 8 -38.36 9.91 -2.04
CA SER A 8 -37.92 8.55 -1.79
C SER A 8 -36.39 8.50 -1.62
N CYS A 9 -35.95 8.09 -0.43
CA CYS A 9 -34.56 7.71 -0.15
C CYS A 9 -34.23 6.42 -0.91
N ASN A 10 -33.72 6.55 -2.13
CA ASN A 10 -33.27 5.42 -2.97
C ASN A 10 -31.89 4.84 -2.57
N GLY A 11 -31.44 5.05 -1.33
CA GLY A 11 -30.12 4.61 -0.84
C GLY A 11 -30.10 3.34 0.00
N CYS A 12 -31.25 2.86 0.49
CA CYS A 12 -31.29 1.67 1.34
C CYS A 12 -31.29 0.41 0.46
N GLY A 13 -30.13 0.08 -0.11
CA GLY A 13 -29.92 -1.16 -0.81
C GLY A 13 -30.27 -2.33 0.10
N ARG A 14 -31.34 -3.07 -0.24
CA ARG A 14 -31.70 -4.32 0.43
C ARG A 14 -30.47 -5.24 0.43
N LEU A 15 -29.81 -5.33 1.58
CA LEU A 15 -28.69 -6.22 1.81
C LEU A 15 -29.18 -7.65 1.52
N ARG A 16 -28.65 -8.27 0.46
CA ARG A 16 -28.91 -9.68 0.17
C ARG A 16 -28.12 -10.52 1.17
N VAL A 17 -28.77 -10.87 2.26
CA VAL A 17 -28.28 -11.81 3.26
C VAL A 17 -27.94 -13.13 2.55
N GLY A 18 -26.64 -13.42 2.42
CA GLY A 18 -26.14 -14.67 1.86
C GLY A 18 -26.34 -15.81 2.86
N ARG A 19 -26.83 -16.97 2.37
CA ARG A 19 -27.01 -18.26 3.05
C ARG A 19 -26.65 -18.28 4.54
N LEU A 20 -27.59 -17.85 5.38
CA LEU A 20 -27.61 -18.23 6.79
C LEU A 20 -27.94 -19.72 6.90
N PRO A 21 -27.21 -20.49 7.72
CA PRO A 21 -27.55 -21.86 8.00
C PRO A 21 -28.80 -21.93 8.89
N LEU A 22 -29.61 -22.96 8.66
CA LEU A 22 -30.74 -23.42 9.46
C LEU A 22 -32.02 -22.57 9.40
N SER A 23 -33.17 -23.24 9.36
CA SER A 23 -34.49 -22.60 9.27
C SER A 23 -34.91 -21.84 10.54
N SER A 24 -34.28 -22.14 11.68
CA SER A 24 -34.53 -21.50 12.99
C SER A 24 -33.90 -20.11 13.11
N SER A 25 -32.78 -19.84 12.43
CA SER A 25 -32.05 -18.57 12.51
C SER A 25 -32.74 -17.40 11.81
N ARG A 26 -33.87 -17.66 11.12
CA ARG A 26 -34.67 -16.64 10.43
C ARG A 26 -35.70 -15.96 11.32
N SER A 27 -35.99 -16.51 12.51
CA SER A 27 -36.85 -15.84 13.48
C SER A 27 -36.03 -14.95 14.42
N PRO A 28 -36.60 -13.87 14.96
CA PRO A 28 -35.93 -13.01 15.94
C PRO A 28 -35.43 -13.80 17.16
N GLU A 29 -36.19 -14.80 17.61
CA GLU A 29 -35.86 -15.64 18.75
C GLU A 29 -34.65 -16.54 18.45
N GLY A 30 -34.61 -17.19 17.28
CA GLY A 30 -33.47 -18.02 16.91
C GLY A 30 -32.19 -17.19 16.72
N ALA A 31 -32.30 -15.99 16.14
CA ALA A 31 -31.17 -15.06 16.05
C ALA A 31 -30.70 -14.58 17.44
N LEU A 32 -31.63 -14.38 18.38
CA LEU A 32 -31.31 -14.04 19.77
C LEU A 32 -30.60 -15.19 20.49
N GLU A 33 -31.04 -16.43 20.32
CA GLU A 33 -30.36 -17.62 20.86
C GLU A 33 -28.92 -17.72 20.35
N HIS A 34 -28.71 -17.50 19.05
CA HIS A 34 -27.37 -17.45 18.47
C HIS A 34 -26.50 -16.33 19.06
N LEU A 35 -27.07 -15.14 19.28
CA LEU A 35 -26.34 -14.03 19.89
C LEU A 35 -26.00 -14.31 21.36
N LEU A 36 -26.92 -14.92 22.12
CA LEU A 36 -26.69 -15.33 23.50
C LEU A 36 -25.54 -16.35 23.56
N GLU A 37 -25.57 -17.39 22.73
CA GLU A 37 -24.50 -18.38 22.64
C GLU A 37 -23.15 -17.73 22.27
N ALA A 38 -23.13 -16.89 21.24
CA ALA A 38 -21.91 -16.20 20.81
C ALA A 38 -21.37 -15.24 21.88
N SER A 39 -22.23 -14.62 22.68
CA SER A 39 -21.83 -13.70 23.76
C SER A 39 -21.05 -14.41 24.88
N LEU A 40 -21.25 -15.71 25.08
CA LEU A 40 -20.47 -16.51 26.04
C LEU A 40 -19.04 -16.76 25.58
N HIS A 41 -18.78 -16.64 24.28
CA HIS A 41 -17.51 -16.97 23.64
C HIS A 41 -16.89 -15.80 22.87
N GLN A 42 -17.36 -14.58 23.09
CA GLN A 42 -16.94 -13.40 22.33
C GLN A 42 -15.44 -13.10 22.41
N GLU A 43 -14.77 -13.43 23.52
CA GLU A 43 -13.33 -13.21 23.68
C GLU A 43 -12.53 -14.21 22.85
N ALA A 44 -13.03 -15.44 22.72
CA ALA A 44 -12.41 -16.50 21.94
C ALA A 44 -12.74 -16.41 20.44
N ASN A 45 -13.91 -15.88 20.08
CA ASN A 45 -14.34 -15.71 18.70
C ASN A 45 -15.18 -14.44 18.50
N PRO A 46 -14.55 -13.26 18.47
CA PRO A 46 -15.25 -11.98 18.31
C PRO A 46 -16.02 -11.87 16.98
N GLN A 47 -15.51 -12.45 15.88
CA GLN A 47 -16.23 -12.39 14.60
C GLN A 47 -17.58 -13.14 14.66
N LYS A 48 -17.66 -14.29 15.31
CA LYS A 48 -18.95 -15.00 15.51
C LYS A 48 -19.96 -14.15 16.27
N PHE A 49 -19.50 -13.41 17.29
CA PHE A 49 -20.36 -12.50 18.04
C PHE A 49 -20.85 -11.34 17.16
N LEU A 50 -19.96 -10.71 16.38
CA LEU A 50 -20.31 -9.64 15.45
C LEU A 50 -21.31 -10.12 14.37
N ASP A 51 -21.12 -11.32 13.83
CA ASP A 51 -22.02 -11.92 12.85
C ASP A 51 -23.42 -12.20 13.45
N ALA A 52 -23.47 -12.68 14.70
CA ALA A 52 -24.74 -12.91 15.39
C ALA A 52 -25.46 -11.58 15.71
N LEU A 53 -24.70 -10.52 16.04
CA LEU A 53 -25.23 -9.17 16.27
C LEU A 53 -25.81 -8.58 14.98
N GLU A 54 -25.11 -8.73 13.86
CA GLU A 54 -25.59 -8.36 12.53
C GLU A 54 -26.86 -9.13 12.16
N LEU A 55 -26.85 -10.46 12.33
CA LEU A 55 -28.02 -11.31 12.07
C LEU A 55 -29.25 -10.84 12.84
N LEU A 56 -29.11 -10.64 14.16
CA LEU A 56 -30.21 -10.20 15.00
C LEU A 56 -30.72 -8.82 14.56
N SER A 57 -29.81 -7.89 14.23
CA SER A 57 -30.17 -6.55 13.75
C SER A 57 -30.98 -6.60 12.45
N VAL A 58 -30.58 -7.48 11.52
CA VAL A 58 -31.30 -7.67 10.25
C VAL A 58 -32.69 -8.27 10.48
N VAL A 59 -32.80 -9.31 11.31
CA VAL A 59 -34.07 -9.99 11.55
C VAL A 59 -35.05 -9.12 12.34
N GLN A 60 -34.55 -8.28 13.26
CA GLN A 60 -35.34 -7.27 13.96
C GLN A 60 -35.63 -6.01 13.12
N GLN A 61 -35.10 -5.91 11.89
CA GLN A 61 -35.24 -4.74 11.03
C GLN A 61 -34.78 -3.45 11.71
N VAL A 62 -33.66 -3.52 12.42
CA VAL A 62 -33.03 -2.34 13.03
C VAL A 62 -32.62 -1.37 11.93
N ASP A 63 -32.87 -0.08 12.15
CA ASP A 63 -32.39 0.97 11.27
C ASP A 63 -30.86 1.06 11.34
N PHE A 64 -30.20 0.67 10.24
CA PHE A 64 -28.76 0.79 10.09
C PHE A 64 -28.35 2.22 9.73
N ALA A 65 -27.27 2.68 10.34
CA ALA A 65 -26.62 3.94 10.04
C ALA A 65 -26.02 3.97 8.62
N ASP A 66 -26.00 5.17 8.04
CA ASP A 66 -25.48 5.39 6.70
C ASP A 66 -23.99 5.07 6.60
N ARG A 67 -23.61 4.39 5.51
CA ARG A 67 -22.24 3.98 5.19
C ARG A 67 -21.73 4.60 3.90
N SER A 68 -22.37 5.67 3.42
CA SER A 68 -21.96 6.37 2.19
C SER A 68 -20.53 6.91 2.26
N TYR A 69 -20.01 7.17 3.47
CA TYR A 69 -18.60 7.54 3.69
C TYR A 69 -17.61 6.50 3.13
N ARG A 70 -17.99 5.22 2.98
CA ARG A 70 -17.12 4.21 2.36
C ARG A 70 -16.81 4.53 0.88
N GLN A 71 -17.62 5.37 0.23
CA GLN A 71 -17.39 5.78 -1.16
C GLN A 71 -16.17 6.69 -1.31
N VAL A 72 -15.83 7.48 -0.27
CA VAL A 72 -14.67 8.37 -0.30
C VAL A 72 -13.36 7.69 0.09
N PHE A 73 -13.41 6.42 0.49
CA PHE A 73 -12.21 5.64 0.78
C PHE A 73 -11.33 5.45 -0.46
N THR A 74 -10.01 5.34 -0.26
CA THR A 74 -9.10 4.92 -1.34
C THR A 74 -9.48 3.53 -1.83
N GLU A 75 -9.06 3.19 -3.05
CA GLU A 75 -9.40 1.89 -3.65
C GLU A 75 -8.97 0.72 -2.77
N ASN A 76 -7.78 0.81 -2.17
CA ASN A 76 -7.24 -0.20 -1.24
C ASN A 76 -8.21 -0.54 -0.11
N TYR A 77 -8.81 0.47 0.53
CA TYR A 77 -9.80 0.23 1.59
C TYR A 77 -11.15 -0.16 1.02
N ARG A 78 -11.58 0.46 -0.09
CA ARG A 78 -12.90 0.20 -0.69
C ARG A 78 -13.07 -1.27 -1.06
N VAL A 79 -12.04 -1.89 -1.63
CA VAL A 79 -12.03 -3.33 -1.98
C VAL A 79 -12.34 -4.22 -0.78
N LEU A 80 -11.88 -3.84 0.42
CA LEU A 80 -12.11 -4.60 1.66
C LEU A 80 -13.60 -4.66 2.03
N PHE A 81 -14.33 -3.58 1.74
CA PHE A 81 -15.76 -3.48 2.02
C PHE A 81 -16.65 -3.95 0.86
N GLN A 82 -16.10 -4.12 -0.35
CA GLN A 82 -16.82 -4.70 -1.49
C GLN A 82 -16.83 -6.23 -1.47
N LYS A 83 -15.71 -6.84 -1.05
CA LYS A 83 -15.57 -8.30 -0.97
C LYS A 83 -16.26 -8.86 0.28
N SER A 84 -16.19 -8.13 1.39
CA SER A 84 -16.84 -8.51 2.64
C SER A 84 -18.32 -8.14 2.62
N ARG A 85 -19.19 -9.09 2.96
CA ARG A 85 -20.61 -8.81 3.22
C ARG A 85 -20.88 -8.35 4.64
N HIS A 86 -19.88 -8.48 5.52
CA HIS A 86 -20.02 -8.16 6.93
C HIS A 86 -20.14 -6.66 7.13
N LEU A 87 -21.13 -6.25 7.93
CA LEU A 87 -21.28 -4.87 8.36
C LEU A 87 -20.21 -4.48 9.38
N TYR A 88 -19.80 -5.44 10.22
CA TYR A 88 -18.80 -5.29 11.26
C TYR A 88 -17.59 -6.19 10.97
N ARG A 89 -16.40 -5.58 10.92
CA ARG A 89 -15.14 -6.27 10.60
C ARG A 89 -14.31 -6.51 11.86
N LEU A 90 -13.74 -7.71 11.98
CA LEU A 90 -12.86 -8.07 13.09
C LEU A 90 -11.68 -7.12 13.26
N GLU A 91 -11.04 -6.70 12.17
CA GLU A 91 -9.83 -5.88 12.26
C GLU A 91 -10.11 -4.48 12.85
N LEU A 92 -11.33 -3.96 12.59
CA LEU A 92 -11.80 -2.72 13.20
C LEU A 92 -12.22 -2.91 14.65
N TRP A 93 -12.74 -4.10 14.97
CA TRP A 93 -13.05 -4.46 16.34
C TRP A 93 -11.79 -4.54 17.20
N GLU A 94 -10.75 -5.24 16.73
CA GLU A 94 -9.45 -5.35 17.39
C GLU A 94 -8.83 -3.97 17.58
N ALA A 95 -8.81 -3.16 16.52
CA ALA A 95 -8.39 -1.76 16.62
C ALA A 95 -9.17 -1.04 17.73
N CYS A 96 -10.50 -1.15 17.76
CA CYS A 96 -11.32 -0.54 18.81
C CYS A 96 -10.98 -1.02 20.23
N GLN A 97 -10.53 -2.26 20.44
CA GLN A 97 -10.21 -2.79 21.77
C GLN A 97 -8.82 -2.37 22.28
N ASP A 98 -7.80 -2.39 21.42
CA ASP A 98 -6.39 -2.34 21.81
C ASP A 98 -5.86 -0.96 22.18
N ASN A 99 -6.75 0.00 22.45
CA ASN A 99 -6.40 1.35 22.88
C ASN A 99 -5.36 2.03 21.97
N PHE A 100 -5.34 1.64 20.68
CA PHE A 100 -4.59 2.06 19.49
C PHE A 100 -4.13 3.53 19.44
N GLU A 101 -3.30 3.92 20.41
CA GLU A 101 -2.92 5.31 20.60
C GLU A 101 -2.07 5.82 19.44
N SER A 102 -1.28 4.92 18.85
CA SER A 102 -0.42 5.26 17.73
C SER A 102 -0.17 4.09 16.77
N VAL A 103 0.22 4.44 15.55
CA VAL A 103 0.65 3.52 14.49
C VAL A 103 2.08 3.89 14.09
N ALA A 104 2.98 2.91 14.05
CA ALA A 104 4.35 3.11 13.60
C ALA A 104 4.49 2.72 12.12
N VAL A 105 4.93 3.66 11.27
CA VAL A 105 5.16 3.43 9.84
C VAL A 105 6.46 4.10 9.43
N ASN A 106 7.36 3.37 8.77
CA ASN A 106 8.67 3.88 8.32
C ASN A 106 9.45 4.62 9.43
N GLY A 107 9.53 4.04 10.63
CA GLY A 107 10.24 4.64 11.78
C GLY A 107 9.57 5.88 12.41
N ARG A 108 8.41 6.31 11.90
CA ARG A 108 7.63 7.43 12.46
C ARG A 108 6.41 6.92 13.22
N ILE A 109 6.13 7.55 14.36
CA ILE A 109 4.96 7.26 15.18
C ILE A 109 3.85 8.27 14.84
N TYR A 110 2.70 7.77 14.41
CA TYR A 110 1.51 8.55 14.12
C TYR A 110 0.51 8.38 15.25
N VAL A 111 0.23 9.44 15.98
CA VAL A 111 -0.79 9.44 17.03
C VAL A 111 -2.17 9.57 16.39
N ILE A 112 -3.08 8.68 16.77
CA ILE A 112 -4.47 8.70 16.32
C ILE A 112 -5.19 9.90 16.94
N ASP A 113 -6.16 10.49 16.24
CA ASP A 113 -6.88 11.65 16.76
C ASP A 113 -7.70 11.32 18.02
N GLY A 114 -7.75 12.28 18.95
CA GLY A 114 -8.49 12.13 20.19
C GLY A 114 -9.98 11.87 19.97
N ASN A 115 -10.59 12.46 18.93
CA ASN A 115 -11.99 12.24 18.60
C ASN A 115 -12.25 10.81 18.14
N THR A 116 -11.37 10.23 17.32
CA THR A 116 -11.48 8.83 16.89
C THR A 116 -11.36 7.87 18.06
N ARG A 117 -10.47 8.16 19.02
CA ARG A 117 -10.40 7.38 20.28
C ARG A 117 -11.67 7.49 21.12
N LEU A 118 -12.28 8.68 21.20
CA LEU A 118 -13.56 8.86 21.88
C LEU A 118 -14.69 8.06 21.21
N LYS A 119 -14.68 7.97 19.88
CA LYS A 119 -15.63 7.15 19.11
C LYS A 119 -15.42 5.65 19.36
N ALA A 120 -14.18 5.16 19.40
CA ALA A 120 -13.90 3.78 19.82
C ALA A 120 -14.37 3.50 21.26
N ALA A 121 -14.09 4.41 22.19
CA ALA A 121 -14.60 4.29 23.56
C ALA A 121 -16.14 4.29 23.61
N HIS A 122 -16.81 4.95 22.66
CA HIS A 122 -18.26 4.88 22.53
C HIS A 122 -18.72 3.49 22.05
N VAL A 123 -18.08 2.92 21.03
CA VAL A 123 -18.34 1.55 20.58
C VAL A 123 -18.20 0.55 21.73
N ARG A 124 -17.10 0.63 22.51
CA ARG A 124 -16.89 -0.25 23.67
C ARG A 124 -17.98 -0.11 24.73
N ARG A 125 -18.47 1.11 24.99
CA ARG A 125 -19.59 1.34 25.93
C ARG A 125 -20.91 0.78 25.42
N CYS A 126 -21.21 0.93 24.12
CA CYS A 126 -22.38 0.33 23.50
C CYS A 126 -22.33 -1.20 23.57
N HIS A 127 -21.17 -1.76 23.28
CA HIS A 127 -20.91 -3.20 23.41
C HIS A 127 -21.11 -3.70 24.84
N GLN A 128 -20.52 -3.04 25.84
CA GLN A 128 -20.70 -3.41 27.24
C GLN A 128 -22.18 -3.34 27.66
N SER A 129 -22.91 -2.35 27.16
CA SER A 129 -24.35 -2.22 27.42
C SER A 129 -25.15 -3.40 26.82
N LEU A 130 -24.78 -3.87 25.63
CA LEU A 130 -25.35 -5.08 25.02
C LEU A 130 -25.05 -6.31 25.87
N LEU A 131 -23.79 -6.54 26.25
CA LEU A 131 -23.39 -7.69 27.07
C LEU A 131 -24.09 -7.71 28.43
N THR A 132 -24.13 -6.58 29.12
CA THR A 132 -24.85 -6.46 30.40
C THR A 132 -26.33 -6.78 30.20
N LYS A 133 -26.90 -6.44 29.04
CA LYS A 133 -28.30 -6.76 28.75
C LYS A 133 -28.52 -8.24 28.45
N LEU A 134 -27.60 -8.86 27.72
CA LEU A 134 -27.63 -10.28 27.36
C LEU A 134 -27.33 -11.20 28.55
N ALA A 135 -26.50 -10.77 29.50
CA ALA A 135 -26.16 -11.50 30.71
C ALA A 135 -27.29 -11.57 31.76
N GLY A 136 -28.41 -10.87 31.54
CA GLY A 136 -29.58 -10.98 32.41
C GLY A 136 -30.26 -12.35 32.32
N ASP A 137 -31.16 -12.65 33.27
CA ASP A 137 -31.92 -13.91 33.30
C ASP A 137 -32.82 -14.05 32.06
N TRP A 138 -32.29 -14.61 30.98
CA TRP A 138 -33.06 -14.92 29.79
C TRP A 138 -34.01 -16.08 30.07
N ARG A 139 -35.29 -15.90 29.71
CA ARG A 139 -36.31 -16.95 29.70
C ARG A 139 -37.01 -16.95 28.35
N PRO A 140 -37.32 -18.12 27.77
CA PRO A 140 -38.03 -18.22 26.50
C PRO A 140 -39.36 -17.43 26.48
N SER A 141 -40.07 -17.39 27.60
CA SER A 141 -41.34 -16.65 27.75
C SER A 141 -41.20 -15.12 27.73
N GLY A 142 -39.98 -14.59 27.86
CA GLY A 142 -39.67 -13.15 27.88
C GLY A 142 -38.86 -12.67 26.67
N SER A 143 -38.73 -13.49 25.62
CA SER A 143 -37.92 -13.20 24.44
C SER A 143 -38.32 -11.87 23.77
N GLN A 144 -39.63 -11.64 23.54
CA GLN A 144 -40.10 -10.43 22.87
C GLN A 144 -39.73 -9.15 23.64
N GLN A 145 -39.90 -9.16 24.96
CA GLN A 145 -39.55 -8.00 25.79
C GLN A 145 -38.04 -7.70 25.73
N LEU A 146 -37.20 -8.75 25.66
CA LEU A 146 -35.76 -8.58 25.50
C LEU A 146 -35.42 -8.05 24.10
N LEU A 147 -36.05 -8.58 23.04
CA LEU A 147 -35.87 -8.11 21.67
C LEU A 147 -36.20 -6.61 21.55
N ASP A 148 -37.35 -6.19 22.06
CA ASP A 148 -37.79 -4.78 22.07
C ASP A 148 -36.76 -3.86 22.77
N GLN A 149 -36.10 -4.37 23.81
CA GLN A 149 -35.07 -3.63 24.55
C GLN A 149 -33.69 -3.67 23.87
N LEU A 150 -33.39 -4.72 23.11
CA LEU A 150 -32.15 -4.86 22.34
C LEU A 150 -32.18 -4.00 21.08
N SER A 151 -33.31 -3.84 20.40
CA SER A 151 -33.44 -3.02 19.19
C SER A 151 -32.79 -1.62 19.30
N PRO A 152 -33.10 -0.79 20.32
CA PRO A 152 -32.45 0.51 20.47
C PRO A 152 -30.97 0.42 20.91
N LEU A 153 -30.52 -0.69 21.48
CA LEU A 153 -29.10 -0.91 21.79
C LEU A 153 -28.31 -1.28 20.53
N LEU A 154 -28.88 -2.12 19.66
CA LEU A 154 -28.31 -2.50 18.37
C LEU A 154 -28.17 -1.30 17.46
N SER A 155 -29.21 -0.46 17.34
CA SER A 155 -29.14 0.78 16.54
C SER A 155 -28.05 1.74 17.05
N ARG A 156 -27.94 1.92 18.38
CA ARG A 156 -26.87 2.75 18.98
C ARG A 156 -25.48 2.19 18.75
N PHE A 157 -25.33 0.86 18.83
CA PHE A 157 -24.06 0.20 18.51
C PHE A 157 -23.69 0.42 17.06
N ASP A 158 -24.63 0.26 16.12
CA ASP A 158 -24.40 0.47 14.69
C ASP A 158 -23.98 1.91 14.36
N GLN A 159 -24.64 2.90 14.97
CA GLN A 159 -24.25 4.30 14.82
C GLN A 159 -22.86 4.58 15.40
N ALA A 160 -22.57 4.08 16.61
CA ALA A 160 -21.24 4.24 17.19
C ALA A 160 -20.15 3.57 16.33
N TRP A 161 -20.46 2.41 15.76
CA TRP A 161 -19.57 1.68 14.86
C TRP A 161 -19.25 2.49 13.61
N THR A 162 -20.29 2.97 12.90
CA THR A 162 -20.12 3.73 11.66
C THR A 162 -19.35 5.03 11.87
N ASP A 163 -19.61 5.74 12.97
CA ASP A 163 -18.86 6.94 13.35
C ASP A 163 -17.37 6.64 13.56
N PHE A 164 -17.07 5.56 14.29
CA PHE A 164 -15.70 5.12 14.55
C PHE A 164 -15.00 4.65 13.27
N GLU A 165 -15.61 3.73 12.53
CA GLU A 165 -15.08 3.17 11.28
C GLU A 165 -14.71 4.27 10.29
N GLY A 166 -15.62 5.20 10.04
CA GLY A 166 -15.38 6.30 9.10
C GLY A 166 -14.19 7.16 9.52
N SER A 167 -14.05 7.44 10.82
CA SER A 167 -12.96 8.29 11.34
C SER A 167 -11.63 7.56 11.34
N TYR A 168 -11.62 6.30 11.78
CA TYR A 168 -10.41 5.50 11.87
C TYR A 168 -9.83 5.19 10.49
N VAL A 169 -10.66 4.77 9.52
CA VAL A 169 -10.18 4.51 8.16
C VAL A 169 -9.68 5.79 7.48
N ALA A 170 -10.35 6.93 7.70
CA ALA A 170 -9.88 8.22 7.18
C ALA A 170 -8.49 8.60 7.76
N GLU A 171 -8.24 8.29 9.03
CA GLU A 171 -6.92 8.49 9.62
C GLU A 171 -5.86 7.55 9.06
N LEU A 172 -6.18 6.27 8.87
CA LEU A 172 -5.24 5.34 8.25
C LEU A 172 -4.89 5.81 6.83
N MET A 173 -5.88 6.22 6.02
CA MET A 173 -5.64 6.82 4.70
C MET A 173 -4.71 8.04 4.76
N ARG A 174 -4.88 8.91 5.76
CA ARG A 174 -3.99 10.06 5.96
C ARG A 174 -2.57 9.61 6.28
N ILE A 175 -2.40 8.63 7.16
CA ILE A 175 -1.10 8.06 7.54
C ILE A 175 -0.43 7.44 6.32
N GLU A 176 -1.15 6.67 5.50
CA GLU A 176 -0.63 6.09 4.27
C GLU A 176 -0.08 7.15 3.31
N VAL A 177 -0.82 8.25 3.12
CA VAL A 177 -0.37 9.35 2.24
C VAL A 177 0.91 9.97 2.77
N GLU A 178 1.00 10.22 4.09
CA GLU A 178 2.22 10.74 4.72
C GLU A 178 3.41 9.78 4.59
N ALA A 179 3.16 8.49 4.80
CA ALA A 179 4.15 7.43 4.73
C ALA A 179 4.75 7.25 3.32
N ARG A 180 3.97 7.50 2.26
CA ARG A 180 4.42 7.46 0.86
C ARG A 180 5.23 8.67 0.42
N ARG A 181 5.19 9.80 1.15
CA ARG A 181 5.84 11.04 0.72
C ARG A 181 7.34 10.92 0.39
N PRO A 182 8.18 10.18 1.13
CA PRO A 182 9.59 10.01 0.76
C PRO A 182 9.75 9.42 -0.63
N MET A 183 8.94 8.41 -0.97
CA MET A 183 8.94 7.80 -2.30
C MET A 183 8.51 8.79 -3.38
N GLU A 184 7.41 9.52 -3.16
CA GLU A 184 6.92 10.54 -4.11
C GLU A 184 7.97 11.63 -4.38
N ARG A 185 8.67 12.09 -3.33
CA ARG A 185 9.75 13.06 -3.46
C ARG A 185 10.93 12.49 -4.25
N ALA A 186 11.37 11.27 -3.94
CA ALA A 186 12.46 10.60 -4.65
C ALA A 186 12.13 10.40 -6.14
N VAL A 187 10.93 9.91 -6.46
CA VAL A 187 10.44 9.76 -7.85
C VAL A 187 10.43 11.10 -8.59
N LYS A 188 9.97 12.17 -7.93
CA LYS A 188 9.96 13.52 -8.54
C LYS A 188 11.38 14.00 -8.83
N LEU A 189 12.31 13.84 -7.89
CA LEU A 189 13.71 14.24 -8.05
C LEU A 189 14.39 13.43 -9.16
N GLU A 190 14.15 12.12 -9.23
CA GLU A 190 14.66 11.27 -10.31
C GLU A 190 14.17 11.74 -11.69
N ARG A 191 12.88 12.05 -11.84
CA ARG A 191 12.35 12.62 -13.09
C ARG A 191 13.04 13.92 -13.49
N GLN A 192 13.33 14.77 -12.52
CA GLN A 192 14.07 16.01 -12.77
C GLN A 192 15.51 15.71 -13.22
N LEU A 193 16.21 14.78 -12.58
CA LEU A 193 17.55 14.37 -13.01
C LEU A 193 17.55 13.79 -14.43
N GLN A 194 16.59 12.92 -14.76
CA GLN A 194 16.47 12.35 -16.12
C GLN A 194 16.30 13.43 -17.18
N PHE A 195 15.57 14.49 -16.87
CA PHE A 195 15.44 15.64 -17.76
C PHE A 195 16.80 16.32 -18.00
N PHE A 196 17.58 16.57 -16.95
CA PHE A 196 18.92 17.16 -17.09
C PHE A 196 19.91 16.23 -17.80
N ASP A 197 19.86 14.92 -17.53
CA ASP A 197 20.68 13.91 -18.19
C ASP A 197 20.37 13.87 -19.71
N ALA A 198 19.10 13.99 -20.09
CA ALA A 198 18.68 14.03 -21.49
C ALA A 198 19.10 15.31 -22.22
N VAL A 199 19.05 16.47 -21.55
CA VAL A 199 19.45 17.77 -22.12
C VAL A 199 20.98 17.87 -22.24
N SER A 200 21.72 17.30 -21.30
CA SER A 200 23.18 17.30 -21.26
C SER A 200 23.81 16.19 -22.12
N GLY A 201 22.98 15.34 -22.74
CA GLY A 201 23.41 14.29 -23.66
C GLY A 201 24.34 14.85 -24.75
N PRO A 202 25.24 14.02 -25.29
CA PRO A 202 26.32 14.47 -26.16
C PRO A 202 25.73 15.30 -27.29
N SER A 203 26.04 16.60 -27.27
CA SER A 203 25.80 17.49 -28.39
C SER A 203 26.33 16.77 -29.61
N ARG A 204 25.43 16.25 -30.46
CA ARG A 204 25.81 15.66 -31.75
C ARG A 204 26.82 16.63 -32.36
N PRO A 205 28.03 16.19 -32.75
CA PRO A 205 28.94 17.08 -33.46
C PRO A 205 28.14 17.67 -34.61
N LYS A 206 28.03 19.00 -34.67
CA LYS A 206 27.41 19.72 -35.78
C LYS A 206 28.17 19.32 -37.03
N THR A 207 27.73 18.25 -37.69
CA THR A 207 28.15 17.91 -39.03
C THR A 207 27.63 19.03 -39.91
N ARG A 208 28.53 19.98 -40.16
CA ARG A 208 28.41 20.99 -41.19
C ARG A 208 28.27 20.25 -42.53
N ARG A 209 27.04 19.95 -42.94
CA ARG A 209 26.71 19.49 -44.29
C ARG A 209 25.87 20.55 -44.98
N SER A 210 26.48 21.20 -45.97
CA SER A 210 25.76 21.88 -47.05
C SER A 210 25.26 20.84 -48.06
N PRO A 211 24.26 21.20 -48.88
CA PRO A 211 23.27 20.26 -49.39
C PRO A 211 23.67 19.65 -50.74
N ALA A 212 23.29 18.41 -50.95
CA ALA A 212 23.11 17.85 -52.28
C ALA A 212 21.88 16.93 -52.26
N ALA A 213 21.03 17.15 -53.27
CA ALA A 213 19.91 16.30 -53.68
C ALA A 213 20.36 14.83 -53.85
N SER A 214 19.49 13.81 -53.82
CA SER A 214 18.25 13.67 -54.57
C SER A 214 17.45 12.42 -54.10
N GLU A 215 16.15 12.42 -54.48
CA GLU A 215 15.28 11.29 -54.90
C GLU A 215 15.04 10.12 -53.93
N GLU A 216 13.83 9.99 -53.38
CA GLU A 216 12.68 9.24 -53.95
C GLU A 216 12.96 7.74 -54.14
N ASP A 217 12.43 6.90 -53.23
CA ASP A 217 11.59 5.78 -53.68
C ASP A 217 10.66 5.25 -52.57
N GLN A 218 9.49 4.80 -53.01
CA GLN A 218 8.33 4.35 -52.25
C GLN A 218 8.41 2.84 -51.93
N ALA A 219 7.94 2.40 -50.75
CA ALA A 219 7.24 1.11 -50.62
C ALA A 219 6.51 0.95 -49.28
N GLN A 220 5.38 0.27 -49.38
CA GLN A 220 4.24 0.14 -48.46
C GLN A 220 4.39 -0.84 -47.27
N PRO A 221 3.41 -0.86 -46.34
CA PRO A 221 3.52 -1.48 -45.01
C PRO A 221 2.91 -2.89 -44.95
N PRO A 222 3.20 -3.70 -43.91
CA PRO A 222 2.36 -4.83 -43.54
C PRO A 222 1.47 -4.56 -42.31
N SER A 223 0.32 -5.21 -42.38
CA SER A 223 -0.93 -5.10 -41.61
C SER A 223 -0.88 -5.66 -40.17
N PRO A 224 -1.96 -5.47 -39.36
CA PRO A 224 -1.97 -5.74 -37.93
C PRO A 224 -2.37 -7.19 -37.61
N GLY A 225 -1.53 -7.87 -36.81
CA GLY A 225 -1.73 -9.24 -36.35
C GLY A 225 -2.32 -9.34 -34.93
N ARG A 226 -3.64 -9.53 -34.89
CA ARG A 226 -4.45 -10.39 -34.00
C ARG A 226 -4.06 -10.63 -32.51
N VAL A 227 -5.02 -10.25 -31.68
CA VAL A 227 -5.33 -10.65 -30.30
C VAL A 227 -5.14 -12.15 -30.01
N ARG A 228 -4.50 -12.48 -28.87
CA ARG A 228 -4.78 -13.71 -28.11
C ARG A 228 -4.93 -13.42 -26.61
N ARG A 229 -5.95 -14.07 -26.06
CA ARG A 229 -6.59 -13.96 -24.75
C ARG A 229 -6.31 -15.28 -24.02
N LEU A 230 -5.71 -15.27 -22.84
CA LEU A 230 -5.66 -16.39 -21.87
C LEU A 230 -5.59 -15.73 -20.47
N SER A 231 -6.57 -15.85 -19.58
CA SER A 231 -7.14 -17.03 -18.89
C SER A 231 -6.33 -17.46 -17.67
N LEU A 232 -6.92 -17.20 -16.50
CA LEU A 232 -6.52 -17.50 -15.11
C LEU A 232 -6.32 -18.99 -14.79
N ALA A 233 -5.44 -19.25 -13.82
CA ALA A 233 -5.48 -20.31 -12.78
C ALA A 233 -4.49 -19.88 -11.67
N SER A 234 -4.89 -19.62 -10.41
CA SER A 234 -5.15 -20.57 -9.29
C SER A 234 -3.99 -21.58 -9.11
N SER A 235 -3.35 -21.77 -7.95
CA SER A 235 -3.90 -21.95 -6.60
C SER A 235 -2.77 -21.97 -5.53
N ASP A 236 -3.16 -21.74 -4.27
CA ASP A 236 -2.74 -22.40 -3.00
C ASP A 236 -1.28 -22.29 -2.49
N SER A 237 -1.03 -21.53 -1.41
CA SER A 237 -1.16 -21.86 0.04
C SER A 237 0.11 -22.48 0.64
N VAL A 238 0.72 -21.88 1.67
CA VAL A 238 1.21 -22.54 2.91
C VAL A 238 1.39 -21.49 4.03
N SER A 239 1.13 -21.93 5.26
CA SER A 239 1.01 -21.21 6.53
C SER A 239 2.31 -20.82 7.28
N ALA A 240 2.14 -19.76 8.07
CA ALA A 240 2.67 -19.29 9.36
C ALA A 240 3.82 -20.00 10.13
N GLU A 241 4.70 -19.17 10.70
CA GLU A 241 5.08 -19.19 12.13
C GLU A 241 5.62 -17.82 12.62
N SER A 242 5.67 -17.66 13.95
CA SER A 242 5.43 -16.46 14.77
C SER A 242 6.64 -15.56 15.13
N ALA A 243 6.44 -14.23 15.13
CA ALA A 243 7.02 -13.26 16.08
C ALA A 243 6.27 -11.91 15.97
N VAL A 244 5.57 -11.50 17.03
CA VAL A 244 4.71 -10.29 17.06
C VAL A 244 5.57 -9.03 17.19
N SER A 245 5.93 -8.47 16.04
CA SER A 245 6.22 -7.04 15.84
C SER A 245 4.99 -6.47 15.15
N TYR A 246 4.45 -5.35 15.62
CA TYR A 246 3.27 -4.71 15.03
C TYR A 246 3.61 -4.12 13.65
N CYS A 247 3.73 -4.99 12.65
CA CYS A 247 3.56 -4.63 11.26
C CYS A 247 2.05 -4.63 11.00
N TRP A 248 1.54 -3.47 10.62
CA TRP A 248 0.25 -3.39 9.97
C TRP A 248 0.35 -4.23 8.69
N ASP A 249 -0.17 -5.45 8.71
CA ASP A 249 -0.31 -6.28 7.51
C ASP A 249 -1.59 -5.80 6.81
N PRO A 250 -1.51 -5.01 5.72
CA PRO A 250 -2.66 -4.84 4.87
C PRO A 250 -3.06 -6.21 4.31
N PRO A 251 -4.35 -6.46 4.07
CA PRO A 251 -4.82 -7.73 3.54
C PRO A 251 -4.15 -7.99 2.20
N SER A 252 -3.33 -9.05 2.16
CA SER A 252 -2.66 -9.57 0.99
C SER A 252 -3.66 -9.82 -0.14
N THR A 253 -3.79 -8.81 -0.98
CA THR A 253 -4.32 -8.90 -2.34
C THR A 253 -3.34 -8.20 -3.25
N ALA A 254 -2.08 -8.61 -3.20
CA ALA A 254 -1.18 -8.45 -4.33
C ALA A 254 -1.67 -9.41 -5.43
N GLU A 255 -2.74 -9.01 -6.15
CA GLU A 255 -2.81 -9.38 -7.55
C GLU A 255 -1.58 -8.77 -8.21
N GLU A 256 -0.77 -9.60 -8.84
CA GLU A 256 0.45 -9.22 -9.54
C GLU A 256 0.20 -7.95 -10.37
N LEU A 257 0.89 -6.86 -10.00
CA LEU A 257 1.09 -5.72 -10.89
C LEU A 257 1.55 -6.28 -12.24
N PRO A 258 1.08 -5.71 -13.38
CA PRO A 258 1.35 -6.27 -14.69
C PRO A 258 2.86 -6.40 -14.87
N ALA A 259 3.32 -7.66 -14.96
CA ALA A 259 4.71 -7.99 -15.20
C ALA A 259 5.24 -7.10 -16.32
N ALA A 260 6.15 -6.19 -15.97
CA ALA A 260 6.97 -5.49 -16.92
C ALA A 260 7.59 -6.58 -17.81
N ARG A 261 7.27 -6.52 -19.12
CA ARG A 261 7.62 -7.54 -20.11
C ARG A 261 9.02 -8.09 -19.87
N SER A 262 9.10 -9.33 -19.42
CA SER A 262 10.34 -10.07 -19.30
C SER A 262 11.01 -10.14 -20.68
N ALA A 263 12.23 -9.60 -20.76
CA ALA A 263 13.15 -9.89 -21.86
C ALA A 263 13.41 -11.41 -21.92
N PRO A 264 13.69 -11.98 -23.10
CA PRO A 264 13.89 -13.42 -23.24
C PRO A 264 15.13 -13.87 -22.46
N GLY A 265 14.98 -15.02 -21.79
CA GLY A 265 15.90 -15.56 -20.80
C GLY A 265 17.37 -15.59 -21.24
N SER A 266 18.22 -15.12 -20.34
CA SER A 266 19.67 -15.24 -20.41
C SER A 266 20.14 -16.24 -19.35
N ASP A 267 20.95 -17.20 -19.76
CA ASP A 267 21.57 -18.23 -18.92
C ASP A 267 22.34 -17.64 -17.72
N PRO A 268 22.27 -18.25 -16.52
CA PRO A 268 23.07 -17.85 -15.37
C PRO A 268 24.45 -18.51 -15.47
N GLY A 269 25.34 -17.92 -16.25
CA GLY A 269 26.71 -18.48 -16.35
C GLY A 269 27.76 -17.62 -17.04
N SER A 270 27.41 -16.48 -17.63
CA SER A 270 28.37 -15.63 -18.34
C SER A 270 27.88 -14.19 -18.46
N VAL A 271 27.57 -13.54 -17.33
CA VAL A 271 27.39 -12.08 -17.32
C VAL A 271 28.78 -11.48 -17.40
N THR A 272 29.15 -11.02 -18.60
CA THR A 272 30.44 -10.37 -18.84
C THR A 272 30.57 -9.14 -17.93
N SER A 273 31.69 -9.00 -17.23
CA SER A 273 32.03 -7.82 -16.40
C SER A 273 32.08 -6.50 -17.19
N SER A 274 31.74 -6.51 -18.48
CA SER A 274 31.81 -5.40 -19.42
C SER A 274 30.56 -4.51 -19.40
N GLU A 275 29.37 -5.03 -19.12
CA GLU A 275 28.12 -4.24 -19.21
C GLU A 275 27.94 -3.29 -18.02
N HIS A 276 28.20 -3.77 -16.80
CA HIS A 276 28.11 -2.97 -15.56
C HIS A 276 29.13 -1.82 -15.55
N GLY A 277 30.29 -2.01 -16.20
CA GLY A 277 31.28 -0.94 -16.36
C GLY A 277 30.79 0.20 -17.25
N GLY A 278 29.94 -0.08 -18.25
CA GLY A 278 29.42 0.93 -19.17
C GLY A 278 28.48 1.92 -18.48
N GLU A 279 27.55 1.41 -17.67
CA GLU A 279 26.59 2.21 -16.92
C GLU A 279 27.27 3.06 -15.84
N ALA A 280 28.19 2.47 -15.07
CA ALA A 280 28.97 3.20 -14.08
C ALA A 280 29.79 4.35 -14.71
N ILE A 281 30.41 4.12 -15.88
CA ILE A 281 31.15 5.16 -16.60
C ILE A 281 30.21 6.26 -17.10
N ALA A 282 29.03 5.91 -17.60
CA ALA A 282 28.04 6.88 -18.05
C ALA A 282 27.55 7.76 -16.88
N MET A 283 27.20 7.15 -15.74
CA MET A 283 26.81 7.86 -14.54
C MET A 283 27.94 8.74 -14.00
N ALA A 284 29.18 8.23 -13.96
CA ALA A 284 30.33 9.03 -13.53
C ALA A 284 30.49 10.31 -14.36
N ARG A 285 30.37 10.20 -15.69
CA ARG A 285 30.42 11.37 -16.59
C ARG A 285 29.26 12.31 -16.33
N ALA A 286 28.04 11.79 -16.18
CA ALA A 286 26.87 12.60 -15.84
C ALA A 286 27.13 13.41 -14.55
N ILE A 287 27.55 12.75 -13.46
CA ILE A 287 27.86 13.42 -12.18
C ILE A 287 28.95 14.48 -12.33
N ARG A 288 30.00 14.21 -13.11
CA ARG A 288 31.12 15.15 -13.30
C ARG A 288 30.72 16.37 -14.13
N ASP A 289 29.92 16.15 -15.16
CA ASP A 289 29.57 17.16 -16.17
C ASP A 289 28.21 17.83 -15.87
N GLN A 290 27.60 17.54 -14.72
CA GLN A 290 26.32 18.08 -14.27
C GLN A 290 26.37 19.60 -14.00
N SER A 291 25.27 20.30 -14.28
CA SER A 291 25.07 21.68 -13.86
C SER A 291 24.91 21.78 -12.33
N GLU A 292 25.13 22.98 -11.76
CA GLU A 292 24.89 23.24 -10.34
C GLU A 292 23.45 22.92 -9.91
N GLU A 293 22.48 23.16 -10.80
CA GLU A 293 21.07 22.82 -10.57
C GLU A 293 20.86 21.30 -10.49
N ALA A 294 21.42 20.54 -11.43
CA ALA A 294 21.34 19.09 -11.44
C ALA A 294 22.04 18.48 -10.21
N ARG A 295 23.17 19.06 -9.80
CA ARG A 295 23.88 18.67 -8.58
C ARG A 295 23.02 18.88 -7.33
N GLY A 296 22.31 20.01 -7.23
CA GLY A 296 21.38 20.27 -6.13
C GLY A 296 20.23 19.25 -6.05
N ILE A 297 19.73 18.81 -7.20
CA ILE A 297 18.71 17.75 -7.29
C ILE A 297 19.29 16.39 -6.89
N LEU A 298 20.52 16.07 -7.31
CA LEU A 298 21.21 14.84 -6.91
C LEU A 298 21.43 14.78 -5.40
N THR A 299 21.91 15.87 -4.79
CA THR A 299 22.02 16.00 -3.32
C THR A 299 20.68 15.73 -2.64
N ALA A 300 19.60 16.33 -3.12
CA ALA A 300 18.26 16.10 -2.57
C ALA A 300 17.82 14.64 -2.74
N LEU A 301 18.11 14.01 -3.88
CA LEU A 301 17.76 12.62 -4.13
C LEU A 301 18.52 11.68 -3.18
N CYS A 302 19.83 11.85 -3.02
CA CYS A 302 20.64 11.06 -2.09
C CYS A 302 20.07 11.14 -0.67
N ARG A 303 19.67 12.33 -0.20
CA ARG A 303 19.03 12.50 1.11
C ARG A 303 17.74 11.71 1.26
N GLU A 304 16.87 11.72 0.25
CA GLU A 304 15.63 10.94 0.29
C GLU A 304 15.90 9.43 0.24
N VAL A 305 16.87 8.99 -0.57
CA VAL A 305 17.29 7.58 -0.65
C VAL A 305 17.86 7.11 0.69
N SER A 306 18.73 7.89 1.33
CA SER A 306 19.26 7.60 2.66
C SER A 306 18.15 7.51 3.72
N HIS A 307 17.19 8.45 3.70
CA HIS A 307 16.03 8.39 4.59
C HIS A 307 15.21 7.11 4.33
N MET A 308 14.91 6.77 3.06
CA MET A 308 14.21 5.52 2.74
C MET A 308 14.99 4.29 3.21
N ASN A 309 16.32 4.28 3.06
CA ASN A 309 17.17 3.18 3.54
C ASN A 309 17.03 2.96 5.05
N SER A 310 17.09 4.05 5.83
CA SER A 310 16.93 3.98 7.30
C SER A 310 15.58 3.42 7.76
N CYS A 311 14.55 3.49 6.91
CA CYS A 311 13.20 3.03 7.24
C CYS A 311 12.82 1.68 6.62
N ALA A 312 13.38 1.35 5.45
CA ALA A 312 12.97 0.20 4.64
C ALA A 312 13.94 -0.99 4.75
N ASN A 313 15.24 -0.73 4.92
CA ASN A 313 16.24 -1.78 4.97
C ASN A 313 16.39 -2.34 6.40
N LEU A 314 15.42 -3.17 6.80
CA LEU A 314 15.39 -3.78 8.14
C LEU A 314 16.45 -4.88 8.33
N HIS A 315 17.01 -5.42 7.25
CA HIS A 315 17.99 -6.50 7.28
C HIS A 315 19.45 -6.01 7.20
N GLY A 316 19.66 -4.81 6.64
CA GLY A 316 20.96 -4.14 6.64
C GLY A 316 21.18 -3.27 7.88
N HIS A 317 22.17 -2.38 7.81
CA HIS A 317 22.43 -1.38 8.84
C HIS A 317 21.51 -0.15 8.71
N GLY A 318 20.78 0.01 7.59
CA GLY A 318 19.85 1.12 7.39
C GLY A 318 20.57 2.46 7.37
N ARG A 319 21.75 2.48 6.75
CA ARG A 319 22.67 3.63 6.72
C ARG A 319 22.01 4.87 6.13
N ASP A 320 22.17 6.00 6.82
CA ASP A 320 21.72 7.32 6.37
C ASP A 320 22.87 8.23 5.90
N ASP A 321 24.12 7.75 5.98
CA ASP A 321 25.35 8.48 5.67
C ASP A 321 25.78 8.42 4.19
N MET A 322 24.95 7.88 3.30
CA MET A 322 25.23 7.75 1.87
C MET A 322 24.87 9.01 1.08
N THR A 323 25.74 10.01 1.17
CA THR A 323 25.56 11.34 0.56
C THR A 323 26.03 11.40 -0.90
N GLU A 324 25.75 12.53 -1.57
CA GLU A 324 26.27 12.79 -2.91
C GLU A 324 27.80 12.82 -2.97
N GLU A 325 28.47 13.09 -1.84
CA GLU A 325 29.93 13.16 -1.77
C GLU A 325 30.57 11.81 -2.09
N VAL A 326 29.92 10.71 -1.67
CA VAL A 326 30.33 9.34 -1.99
C VAL A 326 30.26 9.10 -3.50
N LEU A 327 29.18 9.54 -4.16
CA LEU A 327 29.02 9.44 -5.61
C LEU A 327 30.04 10.28 -6.38
N VAL A 328 30.31 11.51 -5.92
CA VAL A 328 31.32 12.40 -6.53
C VAL A 328 32.72 11.83 -6.38
N ALA A 329 33.05 11.25 -5.21
CA ALA A 329 34.31 10.58 -4.97
C ALA A 329 34.47 9.34 -5.85
N ALA A 330 33.44 8.50 -5.95
CA ALA A 330 33.42 7.32 -6.81
C ALA A 330 33.58 7.71 -8.28
N SER A 331 32.83 8.70 -8.78
CA SER A 331 32.99 9.23 -10.14
C SER A 331 34.42 9.72 -10.42
N SER A 332 35.00 10.48 -9.49
CA SER A 332 36.37 10.99 -9.61
C SER A 332 37.40 9.86 -9.65
N LEU A 333 37.24 8.81 -8.83
CA LEU A 333 38.12 7.64 -8.82
C LEU A 333 38.00 6.83 -10.10
N LEU A 334 36.78 6.67 -10.64
CA LEU A 334 36.53 5.89 -11.85
C LEU A 334 37.07 6.58 -13.12
N LEU A 335 36.95 7.90 -13.20
CA LEU A 335 37.37 8.70 -14.37
C LEU A 335 38.85 9.11 -14.35
N ARG A 336 39.57 8.86 -13.24
CA ARG A 336 40.98 9.25 -13.11
C ARG A 336 41.87 8.37 -13.99
N ASN A 337 42.41 8.98 -15.05
CA ASN A 337 43.44 8.39 -15.90
C ASN A 337 44.79 8.43 -15.18
N GLY A 338 45.04 7.48 -14.29
CA GLY A 338 46.32 7.37 -13.60
C GLY A 338 46.31 6.31 -12.50
N GLY A 339 47.36 5.50 -12.45
CA GLY A 339 47.49 4.37 -11.53
C GLY A 339 47.51 3.04 -12.28
N SER A 340 48.69 2.46 -12.40
CA SER A 340 48.90 1.06 -12.78
C SER A 340 49.12 0.23 -11.52
N GLY A 341 48.50 -0.94 -11.43
CA GLY A 341 48.68 -1.87 -10.31
C GLY A 341 47.36 -2.33 -9.70
N ALA A 342 47.45 -3.34 -8.83
CA ALA A 342 46.30 -3.99 -8.21
C ALA A 342 45.44 -3.01 -7.39
N GLU A 343 46.06 -2.10 -6.65
CA GLU A 343 45.34 -1.10 -5.83
C GLU A 343 44.47 -0.17 -6.68
N ALA A 344 44.99 0.31 -7.82
CA ALA A 344 44.23 1.14 -8.74
C ALA A 344 43.07 0.38 -9.37
N ALA A 345 43.24 -0.92 -9.64
CA ALA A 345 42.16 -1.78 -10.14
C ALA A 345 41.06 -1.97 -9.09
N VAL A 346 41.41 -2.25 -7.83
CA VAL A 346 40.45 -2.40 -6.72
C VAL A 346 39.66 -1.10 -6.50
N ARG A 347 40.32 0.06 -6.47
CA ARG A 347 39.64 1.36 -6.30
C ARG A 347 38.63 1.64 -7.42
N ARG A 348 38.97 1.34 -8.68
CA ARG A 348 38.04 1.50 -9.81
C ARG A 348 36.89 0.51 -9.75
N PHE A 349 37.15 -0.72 -9.32
CA PHE A 349 36.12 -1.73 -9.13
C PHE A 349 35.10 -1.28 -8.08
N LEU A 350 35.56 -0.86 -6.89
CA LEU A 350 34.68 -0.36 -5.83
C LEU A 350 33.92 0.90 -6.26
N ALA A 351 34.61 1.85 -6.92
CA ALA A 351 33.96 3.05 -7.44
C ALA A 351 32.88 2.73 -8.50
N ALA A 352 33.13 1.75 -9.37
CA ALA A 352 32.13 1.29 -10.34
C ALA A 352 30.96 0.62 -9.63
N GLN A 353 31.20 -0.21 -8.61
CA GLN A 353 30.15 -0.88 -7.84
C GLN A 353 29.21 0.12 -7.17
N VAL A 354 29.76 1.14 -6.49
CA VAL A 354 28.99 2.24 -5.88
C VAL A 354 28.10 2.93 -6.93
N LEU A 355 28.66 3.31 -8.08
CA LEU A 355 27.88 3.99 -9.12
C LEU A 355 26.79 3.08 -9.72
N SER A 356 27.09 1.79 -9.92
CA SER A 356 26.12 0.83 -10.43
C SER A 356 24.98 0.59 -9.45
N SER A 357 25.25 0.41 -8.14
CA SER A 357 24.19 0.19 -7.17
C SER A 357 23.30 1.42 -6.98
N PHE A 358 23.86 2.65 -7.07
CA PHE A 358 23.02 3.85 -7.14
C PHE A 358 22.18 3.93 -8.42
N ALA A 359 22.72 3.47 -9.56
CA ALA A 359 21.96 3.40 -10.81
C ALA A 359 20.77 2.43 -10.70
N GLU A 360 20.91 1.33 -9.97
CA GLU A 360 19.79 0.42 -9.66
C GLU A 360 18.67 1.12 -8.89
N VAL A 361 19.01 1.93 -7.87
CA VAL A 361 18.03 2.74 -7.12
C VAL A 361 17.30 3.70 -8.05
N ARG A 362 18.04 4.43 -8.90
CA ARG A 362 17.45 5.35 -9.89
C ARG A 362 16.53 4.62 -10.87
N SER A 363 16.96 3.46 -11.36
CA SER A 363 16.18 2.60 -12.26
C SER A 363 14.87 2.14 -11.62
N TYR A 364 14.91 1.72 -10.36
CA TYR A 364 13.71 1.41 -9.59
C TYR A 364 12.76 2.62 -9.52
N LEU A 365 13.24 3.79 -9.08
CA LEU A 365 12.44 5.02 -8.97
C LEU A 365 11.82 5.44 -10.31
N ALA A 366 12.57 5.30 -11.40
CA ALA A 366 12.09 5.54 -12.74
C ALA A 366 10.95 4.58 -13.12
N SER A 367 11.13 3.30 -12.83
CA SER A 367 10.17 2.24 -13.17
C SER A 367 8.81 2.47 -12.49
N ILE A 368 8.80 2.89 -11.23
CA ILE A 368 7.57 3.12 -10.45
C ILE A 368 6.92 4.47 -10.68
N SER A 369 7.53 5.34 -11.48
CA SER A 369 7.16 6.75 -11.51
C SER A 369 5.70 7.00 -11.91
N ASN A 370 5.12 6.12 -12.73
CA ASN A 370 3.74 6.20 -13.20
C ASN A 370 2.71 5.57 -12.25
N PHE A 371 3.16 4.81 -11.25
CA PHE A 371 2.31 4.05 -10.34
C PHE A 371 2.80 4.17 -8.88
N VAL A 372 3.36 5.33 -8.50
CA VAL A 372 3.82 5.59 -7.13
C VAL A 372 2.70 5.41 -6.08
N MET A 373 1.44 5.60 -6.49
CA MET A 373 0.25 5.37 -5.66
C MET A 373 -0.10 3.90 -5.43
N GLU A 374 0.53 2.98 -6.17
CA GLU A 374 0.38 1.53 -6.01
C GLU A 374 1.49 0.93 -5.14
N VAL A 375 2.53 1.72 -4.83
CA VAL A 375 3.61 1.33 -3.91
C VAL A 375 3.05 1.26 -2.48
N ASP A 376 3.50 0.23 -1.74
CA ASP A 376 3.09 0.02 -0.36
C ASP A 376 3.60 1.18 0.52
N PRO A 377 2.72 1.83 1.31
CA PRO A 377 3.13 2.88 2.24
C PRO A 377 4.20 2.46 3.24
N GLN A 378 4.22 1.19 3.66
CA GLN A 378 5.28 0.61 4.46
C GLN A 378 6.44 0.22 3.53
N LEU A 379 7.49 1.03 3.54
CA LEU A 379 8.56 0.92 2.52
C LEU A 379 9.27 -0.43 2.56
N ALA A 380 9.40 -1.03 3.75
CA ALA A 380 9.97 -2.36 3.94
C ALA A 380 9.20 -3.49 3.23
N CYS A 381 7.92 -3.30 2.90
CA CYS A 381 7.13 -4.29 2.17
C CYS A 381 7.39 -4.27 0.65
N ASN A 382 8.12 -3.27 0.14
CA ASN A 382 8.46 -3.14 -1.27
C ASN A 382 9.77 -3.88 -1.58
N THR A 383 9.69 -5.18 -1.90
CA THR A 383 10.86 -6.07 -2.07
C THR A 383 11.91 -5.56 -3.06
N GLN A 384 11.48 -4.97 -4.18
CA GLN A 384 12.40 -4.41 -5.18
C GLN A 384 13.12 -3.15 -4.67
N LEU A 385 12.43 -2.30 -3.91
CA LEU A 385 13.03 -1.14 -3.25
C LEU A 385 14.09 -1.61 -2.24
N VAL A 386 13.71 -2.54 -1.35
CA VAL A 386 14.62 -3.06 -0.32
C VAL A 386 15.87 -3.65 -0.96
N LYS A 387 15.72 -4.45 -2.03
CA LYS A 387 16.86 -5.00 -2.77
C LYS A 387 17.78 -3.91 -3.32
N ALA A 388 17.23 -2.88 -3.96
CA ALA A 388 18.03 -1.78 -4.51
C ALA A 388 18.73 -0.97 -3.41
N LEU A 389 18.08 -0.74 -2.27
CA LEU A 389 18.65 -0.04 -1.13
C LEU A 389 19.76 -0.85 -0.44
N SER A 390 19.57 -2.17 -0.27
CA SER A 390 20.63 -3.04 0.27
C SER A 390 21.85 -3.09 -0.65
N SER A 391 21.64 -3.17 -1.97
CA SER A 391 22.72 -3.10 -2.97
C SER A 391 23.50 -1.78 -2.91
N TRP A 392 22.80 -0.67 -2.65
CA TRP A 392 23.43 0.65 -2.50
C TRP A 392 24.24 0.78 -1.20
N GLU A 393 23.81 0.11 -0.13
CA GLU A 393 24.44 0.17 1.19
C GLU A 393 25.75 -0.62 1.31
N GLU A 394 25.85 -1.76 0.62
CA GLU A 394 27.02 -2.65 0.60
C GLU A 394 28.15 -2.12 -0.29
#